data_AF-A0A946XHN2-F1
#
_entry.id   AF-A0A946XHN2-F1
#
_cell.length_a   1.000
_cell.length_b   1.000
_cell.length_c   1.000
_cell.angle_alpha   90.00
_cell.angle_beta   90.00
_cell.angle_gamma   90.00
#
_symmetry.space_group_name_H-M   'P 1'
#
loop_
_entity.id
_entity.type
_entity.pdbx_description
1 polymer ?
#
loop_
_entity_poly.entity_id
_entity_poly.type
_entity_poly.pdbx_seq_one_letter_code
_entity_poly.pdbx_strand_id
1 'polypeptide(L)'
;MKVNDFIKWAKSMQEEENEIMLGKGKEYTVSDEDKFKNFKSIAERMNTSSEQVAMIYLLKHMDSIRNYVLHGTESSNEPIMGRIQDARNYLLLLGGIIEERMD
;
A
#
# COMPACT_ATOMS: atom_id res chain seq x y z
N MET A 1 -13.40 -16.65 13.43
CA MET A 1 -12.13 -16.46 14.18
C MET A 1 -12.49 -15.94 15.57
N LYS A 2 -11.91 -16.46 16.66
CA LYS A 2 -12.15 -15.87 18.01
C LYS A 2 -11.38 -14.54 18.12
N VAL A 3 -11.74 -13.70 19.09
CA VAL A 3 -11.11 -12.37 19.29
C VAL A 3 -9.58 -12.48 19.41
N ASN A 4 -9.07 -13.38 20.26
CA ASN A 4 -7.63 -13.56 20.44
C ASN A 4 -6.94 -14.05 19.17
N ASP A 5 -7.58 -14.94 18.42
CA ASP A 5 -7.05 -15.45 17.15
C ASP A 5 -6.98 -14.32 16.11
N PHE A 6 -7.98 -13.44 16.07
CA PHE A 6 -8.00 -12.28 15.18
C PHE A 6 -6.93 -11.27 15.51
N ILE A 7 -6.73 -10.95 16.79
CA ILE A 7 -5.65 -10.06 17.22
C ILE A 7 -4.29 -10.64 16.85
N LYS A 8 -4.10 -11.96 17.04
CA LYS A 8 -2.86 -12.64 16.66
C LYS A 8 -2.62 -12.56 15.15
N TRP A 9 -3.65 -12.84 14.35
CA TRP A 9 -3.58 -12.76 12.90
C TRP A 9 -3.36 -11.32 12.39
N ALA A 10 -4.04 -10.33 12.96
CA ALA A 10 -3.87 -8.93 12.59
C ALA A 10 -2.44 -8.43 12.86
N LYS A 11 -1.80 -8.92 13.93
CA LYS A 11 -0.39 -8.65 14.23
C LYS A 11 0.54 -9.28 13.20
N SER A 12 0.36 -10.56 12.86
CA SER A 12 1.20 -11.20 11.85
C SER A 12 1.04 -10.53 10.48
N MET A 13 -0.18 -10.13 10.12
CA MET A 13 -0.44 -9.35 8.92
C MET A 13 0.36 -8.04 8.88
N GLN A 14 0.41 -7.30 10.00
CA GLN A 14 1.16 -6.05 10.08
C GLN A 14 2.68 -6.27 10.02
N GLU A 15 3.18 -7.35 10.60
CA GLU A 15 4.60 -7.74 10.52
C GLU A 15 4.99 -8.00 9.06
N GLU A 16 4.22 -8.82 8.35
CA GLU A 16 4.42 -9.11 6.93
C GLU A 16 4.31 -7.84 6.05
N GLU A 17 3.33 -6.97 6.33
CA GLU A 17 3.16 -5.68 5.64
C GLU A 17 4.41 -4.80 5.77
N ASN A 18 4.98 -4.72 6.97
CA ASN A 18 6.18 -3.94 7.24
C ASN A 18 7.39 -4.52 6.50
N GLU A 19 7.55 -5.84 6.47
CA GLU A 19 8.62 -6.50 5.72
C GLU A 19 8.53 -6.21 4.23
N ILE A 20 7.32 -6.31 3.65
CA ILE A 20 7.07 -5.99 2.24
C ILE A 20 7.37 -4.52 1.97
N MET A 21 6.92 -3.60 2.83
CA MET A 21 7.14 -2.16 2.67
C MET A 21 8.63 -1.79 2.76
N LEU A 22 9.40 -2.44 3.64
CA LEU A 22 10.83 -2.24 3.78
C LEU A 22 11.61 -2.89 2.62
N GLY A 23 11.20 -4.08 2.18
CA GLY A 23 11.78 -4.81 1.06
C GLY A 23 11.59 -4.07 -0.27
N LYS A 24 10.34 -3.75 -0.63
CA LYS A 24 10.00 -2.88 -1.77
C LYS A 24 10.65 -1.51 -1.62
N GLY A 25 10.72 -0.99 -0.40
CA GLY A 25 11.42 0.25 -0.08
C GLY A 25 12.82 0.29 -0.67
N LYS A 26 13.62 -0.78 -0.55
CA LYS A 26 14.98 -0.85 -1.11
C LYS A 26 15.05 -0.82 -2.65
N GLU A 27 13.98 -1.23 -3.33
CA GLU A 27 13.89 -1.23 -4.80
C GLU A 27 13.34 0.10 -5.35
N TYR A 28 12.40 0.74 -4.64
CA TYR A 28 11.74 1.97 -5.08
C TYR A 28 12.36 3.25 -4.49
N THR A 29 13.00 3.18 -3.33
CA THR A 29 13.93 4.24 -2.89
C THR A 29 15.24 3.97 -3.59
N VAL A 30 15.44 4.65 -4.71
CA VAL A 30 16.76 4.81 -5.33
C VAL A 30 17.60 5.61 -4.32
N SER A 31 18.10 4.98 -3.26
CA SER A 31 19.07 5.55 -2.31
C SER A 31 18.80 7.01 -1.90
N ASP A 32 17.54 7.37 -1.64
CA ASP A 32 17.12 8.74 -1.31
C ASP A 32 16.55 8.75 0.11
N GLU A 33 16.89 9.76 0.90
CA GLU A 33 16.43 9.92 2.28
C GLU A 33 14.92 10.24 2.34
N ASP A 34 14.35 10.76 1.25
CA ASP A 34 12.93 11.06 1.12
C ASP A 34 12.10 9.80 0.79
N LYS A 35 11.36 9.32 1.78
CA LYS A 35 10.47 8.16 1.67
C LYS A 35 9.39 8.32 0.60
N PHE A 36 9.02 9.55 0.24
CA PHE A 36 7.94 9.85 -0.71
C PHE A 36 8.46 10.35 -2.08
N LYS A 37 9.77 10.27 -2.31
CA LYS A 37 10.43 10.76 -3.54
C LYS A 37 9.78 10.26 -4.82
N ASN A 38 9.41 8.97 -4.87
CA ASN A 38 8.77 8.36 -6.03
C ASN A 38 7.39 8.97 -6.31
N PHE A 39 6.57 9.20 -5.28
CA PHE A 39 5.26 9.84 -5.41
C PHE A 39 5.42 11.28 -5.91
N LYS A 40 6.34 12.05 -5.31
CA LYS A 40 6.66 13.44 -5.70
C LYS A 40 7.14 13.52 -7.15
N SER A 41 8.05 12.62 -7.55
CA SER A 41 8.59 12.58 -8.92
C SER A 41 7.51 12.27 -9.97
N ILE A 42 6.63 11.32 -9.69
CA ILE A 42 5.53 10.99 -10.60
C ILE A 42 4.50 12.12 -10.63
N ALA A 43 4.21 12.71 -9.47
CA ALA A 43 3.30 13.84 -9.34
C ALA A 43 3.74 15.02 -10.23
N GLU A 44 5.03 15.38 -10.15
CA GLU A 44 5.63 16.43 -10.99
C GLU A 44 5.54 16.09 -12.48
N ARG A 45 5.95 14.89 -12.89
CA ARG A 45 5.94 14.46 -14.30
C ARG A 45 4.54 14.41 -14.91
N MET A 46 3.53 14.17 -14.09
CA MET A 46 2.14 14.01 -14.51
C MET A 46 1.27 15.23 -14.20
N ASN A 47 1.85 16.32 -13.66
CA ASN A 47 1.15 17.52 -13.22
C ASN A 47 -0.06 17.22 -12.32
N THR A 48 0.18 16.43 -11.27
CA THR A 48 -0.80 15.96 -10.28
C THR A 48 -0.21 16.05 -8.88
N SER A 49 -0.93 15.60 -7.84
CA SER A 49 -0.43 15.57 -6.46
C SER A 49 0.11 14.20 -6.05
N SER A 50 1.02 14.15 -5.07
CA SER A 50 1.55 12.90 -4.51
C SER A 50 0.44 12.03 -3.90
N GLU A 51 -0.56 12.65 -3.27
CA GLU A 51 -1.75 12.00 -2.75
C GLU A 51 -2.59 11.36 -3.87
N GLN A 52 -2.73 12.04 -5.00
CA GLN A 52 -3.41 11.48 -6.17
C GLN A 52 -2.65 10.27 -6.74
N VAL A 53 -1.32 10.32 -6.78
CA VAL A 53 -0.50 9.17 -7.20
C VAL A 53 -0.68 8.00 -6.22
N ALA A 54 -0.61 8.25 -4.91
CA ALA A 54 -0.82 7.22 -3.89
C ALA A 54 -2.23 6.61 -3.97
N MET A 55 -3.25 7.45 -4.19
CA MET A 55 -4.63 7.01 -4.37
C MET A 55 -4.78 6.11 -5.61
N ILE A 56 -4.17 6.47 -6.74
CA ILE A 56 -4.21 5.64 -7.96
C ILE A 56 -3.62 4.25 -7.70
N TYR A 57 -2.50 4.16 -6.98
CA TYR A 57 -1.92 2.87 -6.62
C TYR A 57 -2.79 2.09 -5.62
N LEU A 58 -3.40 2.76 -4.64
CA LEU A 58 -4.38 2.13 -3.75
C LEU A 58 -5.56 1.54 -4.53
N LEU A 59 -6.12 2.29 -5.50
CA LEU A 59 -7.27 1.86 -6.29
C LEU A 59 -7.00 0.57 -7.06
N LYS A 60 -5.79 0.38 -7.58
CA LYS A 60 -5.38 -0.89 -8.21
C LYS A 60 -5.57 -2.10 -7.28
N HIS A 61 -5.21 -1.95 -6.00
CA HIS A 61 -5.40 -3.01 -5.00
C HIS A 61 -6.86 -3.17 -4.61
N MET A 62 -7.58 -2.05 -4.44
CA MET A 62 -9.02 -2.06 -4.15
C MET A 62 -9.85 -2.73 -5.25
N ASP A 63 -9.50 -2.54 -6.52
CA ASP A 63 -10.19 -3.19 -7.64
C ASP A 63 -9.99 -4.71 -7.62
N SER A 64 -8.79 -5.17 -7.29
CA SER A 64 -8.49 -6.61 -7.13
C SER A 64 -9.27 -7.19 -5.95
N ILE A 65 -9.32 -6.49 -4.81
CA ILE A 65 -10.08 -6.88 -3.63
C ILE A 65 -11.57 -6.96 -3.96
N ARG A 66 -12.11 -5.92 -4.62
CA ARG A 66 -13.51 -5.87 -5.05
C ARG A 66 -13.84 -7.05 -5.96
N ASN A 67 -12.99 -7.34 -6.95
CA ASN A 67 -13.19 -8.45 -7.86
C ASN A 67 -13.26 -9.79 -7.12
N TYR A 68 -12.33 -10.03 -6.20
CA TYR A 68 -12.32 -11.24 -5.37
C TYR A 68 -13.58 -11.35 -4.50
N VAL A 69 -14.02 -10.26 -3.87
CA VAL A 69 -15.24 -10.25 -3.04
C VAL A 69 -16.49 -10.56 -3.86
N LEU A 70 -16.58 -10.05 -5.08
CA LEU A 70 -17.76 -10.23 -5.94
C LEU A 70 -17.79 -11.58 -6.66
N HIS A 71 -16.62 -12.13 -7.02
CA HIS A 71 -16.54 -13.26 -7.95
C HIS A 71 -15.72 -14.45 -7.43
N GLY A 72 -15.03 -14.31 -6.30
CA GLY A 72 -14.16 -15.35 -5.73
C GLY A 72 -12.90 -15.64 -6.55
N THR A 73 -12.58 -14.80 -7.53
CA THR A 73 -11.46 -15.01 -8.45
C THR A 73 -10.29 -14.10 -8.12
N GLU A 74 -9.10 -14.70 -8.01
CA GLU A 74 -7.84 -13.96 -8.01
C GLU A 74 -7.52 -13.57 -9.46
N SER A 75 -7.50 -12.27 -9.72
CA SER A 75 -7.22 -11.72 -11.06
C SER A 75 -5.73 -11.73 -11.44
N SER A 76 -4.86 -12.24 -10.57
CA SER A 76 -3.40 -12.28 -10.75
C SER A 76 -2.76 -13.42 -9.97
N ASN A 77 -1.49 -13.72 -10.23
CA ASN A 77 -0.70 -14.68 -9.43
C ASN A 77 -0.42 -14.21 -7.99
N GLU A 78 -0.76 -12.96 -7.63
CA GLU A 78 -0.66 -12.49 -6.25
C GLU A 78 -1.91 -12.91 -5.45
N PRO A 79 -1.73 -13.57 -4.29
CA PRO A 79 -2.83 -13.96 -3.41
C PRO A 79 -3.65 -12.75 -2.93
N ILE A 80 -4.95 -12.96 -2.68
CA ILE A 80 -5.84 -11.90 -2.20
C ILE A 80 -5.34 -11.22 -0.91
N MET A 81 -4.73 -11.98 0.01
CA MET A 81 -4.20 -11.41 1.25
C MET A 81 -3.06 -10.42 0.97
N GLY A 82 -2.21 -10.69 -0.01
CA GLY A 82 -1.17 -9.75 -0.47
C GLY A 82 -1.77 -8.43 -0.98
N ARG A 83 -2.91 -8.49 -1.69
CA ARG A 83 -3.63 -7.28 -2.13
C ARG A 83 -4.17 -6.46 -0.95
N ILE A 84 -4.67 -7.11 0.09
CA ILE A 84 -5.14 -6.45 1.31
C ILE A 84 -3.97 -5.80 2.06
N GLN A 85 -2.83 -6.51 2.17
CA GLN A 85 -1.61 -5.99 2.78
C GLN A 85 -1.09 -4.75 2.05
N ASP A 86 -0.99 -4.81 0.73
CA ASP A 86 -0.57 -3.66 -0.07
C ASP A 86 -1.55 -2.48 0.07
N ALA A 87 -2.86 -2.71 0.11
CA ALA A 87 -3.85 -1.65 0.34
C ALA A 87 -3.66 -0.96 1.69
N ARG A 88 -3.39 -1.72 2.77
CA ARG A 88 -3.07 -1.17 4.10
C ARG A 88 -1.79 -0.35 4.08
N ASN A 89 -0.74 -0.84 3.42
CA ASN A 89 0.51 -0.10 3.24
C ASN A 89 0.30 1.21 2.46
N TYR A 90 -0.50 1.21 1.39
CA TYR A 90 -0.80 2.44 0.64
C TYR A 90 -1.63 3.44 1.44
N LEU A 91 -2.53 2.98 2.32
CA LEU A 91 -3.21 3.87 3.27
C LEU A 91 -2.23 4.50 4.27
N LEU A 92 -1.27 3.73 4.78
CA LEU A 92 -0.21 4.25 5.65
C LEU A 92 0.67 5.28 4.93
N LEU A 93 1.08 4.99 3.69
CA LEU A 93 1.88 5.90 2.86
C LEU A 93 1.09 7.18 2.54
N LEU A 94 -0.18 7.07 2.16
CA LEU A 94 -1.05 8.23 1.91
C LEU A 94 -1.17 9.11 3.16
N GLY A 95 -1.36 8.50 4.33
CA GLY A 95 -1.36 9.21 5.62
C GLY A 95 -0.06 9.97 5.86
N GLY A 96 1.10 9.32 5.62
CA GLY A 96 2.40 9.96 5.76
C GLY A 96 2.63 11.12 4.79
N ILE A 97 2.17 11.02 3.54
CA ILE A 97 2.23 12.12 2.57
C ILE A 97 1.37 13.31 3.03
N ILE A 98 0.17 13.04 3.56
CA ILE A 98 -0.73 14.10 4.06
C ILE A 98 -0.11 14.78 5.28
N GLU A 99 0.46 14.01 6.20
CA GLU A 99 1.14 14.53 7.39
C GLU A 99 2.31 15.44 6.99
N GLU A 100 3.20 15.00 6.10
CA GLU A 100 4.34 15.81 5.61
C GLU A 100 3.91 17.13 4.97
N ARG A 101 2.74 17.17 4.33
CA ARG A 101 2.20 18.39 3.71
C ARG A 101 1.57 19.35 4.72
N MET A 102 1.11 18.85 5.87
CA MET A 102 0.46 19.66 6.90
C MET A 102 1.48 20.35 7.83
N ASP A 103 2.68 19.81 7.93
CA ASP A 103 3.85 20.42 8.60
C ASP A 103 4.45 21.58 7.78
#